data_AF-A0A183G9J2-F1
#
_entry.id   AF-A0A183G9J2-F1
#
_cell.length_a   1.000
_cell.length_b   1.000
_cell.length_c   1.000
_cell.angle_alpha   90.00
_cell.angle_beta   90.00
_cell.angle_gamma   90.00
#
_symmetry.space_group_name_H-M   'P 1'
#
loop_
_entity.id
_entity.type
_entity.pdbx_description
1 polymer ?
#
loop_
_entity_poly.entity_id
_entity_poly.type
_entity_poly.pdbx_seq_one_letter_code
_entity_poly.pdbx_strand_id
1 'polypeptide(L)'
;MSLSSDKQTADIDACDAATILHYVGPKLDAMQDAVDKMQTMMEALSAGMKIQLERSAPRSSCAFCTFEENRDSHHTARCTRYPDTVSRTVQ
;
A
#
# COMPACT_ATOMS: atom_id res chain seq x y z
N MET A 1 -35.23 4.85 -49.61
CA MET A 1 -35.46 5.69 -48.42
C MET A 1 -34.13 5.76 -47.69
N SER A 2 -33.37 6.84 -47.88
CA SER A 2 -32.03 6.98 -47.30
C SER A 2 -32.14 7.84 -46.05
N LEU A 3 -31.85 7.26 -44.88
CA LEU A 3 -31.78 7.97 -43.61
C LEU A 3 -30.38 8.60 -43.50
N SER A 4 -30.24 9.86 -43.91
CA SER A 4 -29.08 10.66 -43.52
C SER A 4 -29.16 10.90 -42.01
N SER A 5 -28.28 10.21 -41.29
CA SER A 5 -28.01 10.49 -39.88
C SER A 5 -26.94 11.57 -39.83
N ASP A 6 -27.36 12.83 -40.02
CA ASP A 6 -26.50 13.99 -39.79
C ASP A 6 -26.30 14.12 -38.27
N LYS A 7 -25.22 13.50 -37.77
CA LYS A 7 -24.67 13.88 -36.48
C LYS A 7 -24.07 15.28 -36.64
N GLN A 8 -24.90 16.30 -36.41
CA GLN A 8 -24.46 17.68 -36.33
C GLN A 8 -23.51 17.83 -35.14
N THR A 9 -22.21 17.64 -35.38
CA THR A 9 -21.16 18.16 -34.50
C THR A 9 -21.19 19.67 -34.66
N ALA A 10 -21.56 20.39 -33.60
CA ALA A 10 -21.48 21.84 -33.58
C ALA A 10 -20.06 22.27 -33.97
N ASP A 11 -19.95 23.21 -34.91
CA ASP A 11 -18.67 23.82 -35.27
C ASP A 11 -18.24 24.72 -34.10
N ILE A 12 -17.28 24.25 -33.30
CA ILE A 12 -16.74 24.98 -32.15
C ILE A 12 -15.67 25.91 -32.69
N ASP A 13 -15.90 27.23 -32.60
CA ASP A 13 -14.90 28.19 -33.04
C ASP A 13 -13.72 28.29 -32.06
N ALA A 14 -12.65 28.96 -32.51
CA ALA A 14 -11.43 29.08 -31.73
C ALA A 14 -11.62 29.84 -30.39
N CYS A 15 -12.59 30.75 -30.31
CA CYS A 15 -12.89 31.53 -29.11
C CYS A 15 -13.62 30.66 -28.07
N ASP A 16 -14.57 29.85 -28.53
CA ASP A 16 -15.28 28.88 -27.70
C ASP A 16 -14.31 27.83 -27.14
N ALA A 17 -13.43 27.29 -28.00
CA ALA A 17 -12.42 26.34 -27.59
C ALA A 17 -11.44 26.93 -26.55
N ALA A 18 -10.98 28.17 -26.75
CA ALA A 18 -10.11 28.86 -25.80
C ALA A 18 -10.79 29.10 -24.45
N THR A 19 -12.06 29.49 -24.45
CA THR A 19 -12.85 29.70 -23.23
C THR A 19 -13.03 28.40 -22.46
N ILE A 20 -13.35 27.31 -23.18
CA ILE A 20 -13.47 25.98 -22.58
C ILE A 20 -12.13 25.56 -21.97
N LEU A 21 -11.02 25.67 -22.71
CA LEU A 21 -9.68 25.30 -22.24
C LEU A 21 -9.25 26.09 -20.99
N HIS A 22 -9.51 27.41 -20.96
CA HIS A 22 -9.22 28.23 -19.79
C HIS A 22 -10.04 27.82 -18.56
N TYR A 23 -11.25 27.33 -18.76
CA TYR A 23 -12.11 26.88 -17.67
C TYR A 23 -11.78 25.45 -17.20
N VAL A 24 -11.49 24.53 -18.12
CA VAL A 24 -11.26 23.11 -17.79
C VAL A 24 -9.80 22.81 -17.45
N GLY A 25 -8.84 23.52 -18.04
CA GLY A 25 -7.40 23.33 -17.81
C GLY A 25 -7.03 23.35 -16.32
N PRO A 26 -7.35 24.43 -15.58
CA PRO A 26 -7.05 24.50 -14.15
C PRO A 26 -7.74 23.40 -13.32
N LYS A 27 -8.92 22.92 -13.76
CA LYS A 27 -9.61 21.82 -13.08
C LYS A 27 -8.88 20.50 -13.31
N LEU A 28 -8.38 20.26 -14.51
CA LEU A 28 -7.58 19.08 -14.84
C LEU A 28 -6.23 19.11 -14.10
N ASP A 29 -5.58 20.28 -14.01
CA ASP A 29 -4.36 20.46 -13.23
C ASP A 29 -4.60 20.14 -11.74
N ALA A 30 -5.70 20.66 -11.17
CA ALA A 30 -6.08 20.37 -9.79
C ALA A 30 -6.41 18.87 -9.58
N MET A 31 -7.00 18.20 -10.57
CA MET A 31 -7.22 16.76 -10.52
C MET A 31 -5.91 15.99 -10.56
N GLN A 32 -4.95 16.41 -11.41
CA GLN A 32 -3.63 15.80 -11.49
C GLN A 32 -2.88 15.95 -10.17
N ASP A 33 -2.85 17.15 -9.59
CA ASP A 33 -2.26 17.40 -8.26
C ASP A 33 -2.87 16.51 -7.17
N ALA A 34 -4.19 16.31 -7.22
CA ALA A 34 -4.88 15.44 -6.27
C ALA A 34 -4.50 13.97 -6.46
N VAL A 35 -4.37 13.52 -7.72
CA VAL A 35 -3.91 12.17 -8.05
C VAL A 35 -2.48 11.94 -7.58
N ASP A 36 -1.57 12.88 -7.81
CA ASP A 36 -0.16 12.75 -7.40
C ASP A 36 0.00 12.70 -5.87
N LYS A 37 -0.79 13.51 -5.15
CA LYS A 37 -0.86 13.43 -3.68
C LYS A 37 -1.40 12.08 -3.21
N MET A 38 -2.45 11.59 -3.84
CA MET A 38 -3.03 10.28 -3.50
C MET A 38 -2.05 9.14 -3.77
N GLN A 39 -1.33 9.19 -4.89
CA GLN A 39 -0.28 8.23 -5.24
C GLN A 39 0.82 8.20 -4.17
N THR A 40 1.31 9.39 -3.77
CA THR A 40 2.32 9.53 -2.72
C THR A 40 1.84 8.96 -1.38
N MET A 41 0.60 9.26 -0.98
CA MET A 41 0.02 8.72 0.26
C MET A 41 -0.14 7.20 0.20
N MET A 42 -0.55 6.66 -0.96
CA MET A 42 -0.73 5.22 -1.15
C MET A 42 0.60 4.47 -1.08
N GLU A 43 1.67 5.03 -1.64
CA GLU A 43 3.02 4.49 -1.51
C GLU A 43 3.51 4.48 -0.06
N ALA A 44 3.32 5.60 0.66
CA ALA A 44 3.67 5.70 2.08
C ALA A 44 2.89 4.69 2.94
N LEU A 45 1.58 4.53 2.69
CA LEU A 45 0.75 3.56 3.38
C LEU A 45 1.19 2.12 3.10
N SER A 46 1.46 1.79 1.84
CA SER A 46 1.95 0.48 1.44
C SER A 46 3.28 0.13 2.12
N ALA A 47 4.22 1.07 2.14
CA ALA A 47 5.51 0.91 2.83
C ALA A 47 5.32 0.72 4.35
N GLY A 48 4.46 1.53 4.97
CA GLY A 48 4.13 1.40 6.39
C GLY A 48 3.50 0.05 6.74
N MET A 49 2.55 -0.41 5.91
CA MET A 49 1.88 -1.70 6.11
C MET A 49 2.86 -2.88 5.99
N LYS A 50 3.78 -2.83 5.03
CA LYS A 50 4.85 -3.84 4.89
C LYS A 50 5.70 -3.95 6.16
N ILE A 51 6.13 -2.81 6.71
CA ILE A 51 6.93 -2.77 7.94
C ILE A 51 6.15 -3.34 9.13
N GLN A 52 4.86 -3.01 9.25
CA GLN A 52 4.01 -3.55 10.32
C GLN A 52 3.86 -5.07 10.22
N LEU A 53 3.64 -5.59 9.01
CA LEU A 53 3.56 -7.04 8.78
C LEU A 53 4.85 -7.74 9.20
N GLU A 54 6.00 -7.22 8.79
CA GLU A 54 7.32 -7.75 9.18
C GLU A 54 7.53 -7.73 10.70
N ARG A 55 7.12 -6.64 11.38
CA ARG A 55 7.25 -6.51 12.84
C ARG A 55 6.25 -7.37 13.63
N SER A 56 5.08 -7.62 13.05
CA SER A 56 4.03 -8.48 13.64
C SER A 56 4.23 -9.97 13.38
N ALA A 57 5.25 -10.33 12.58
CA ALA A 57 5.53 -11.72 12.29
C ALA A 57 5.68 -12.52 13.61
N PRO A 58 4.99 -13.67 13.75
CA PRO A 58 5.09 -14.46 14.97
C PRO A 58 6.53 -14.89 15.23
N ARG A 59 6.99 -14.72 16.47
CA ARG A 59 8.32 -15.13 16.93
C ARG A 59 8.17 -16.03 18.14
N SER A 60 9.00 -17.07 18.20
CA SER A 60 9.10 -17.93 19.38
C SER A 60 9.68 -17.15 20.55
N SER A 61 9.15 -17.35 21.75
CA SER A 61 9.73 -16.87 23.01
C SER A 61 10.99 -17.64 23.43
N CYS A 62 11.32 -18.72 22.73
CA CYS A 62 12.50 -19.54 22.92
C CYS A 62 13.45 -19.36 21.73
N ALA A 63 14.70 -19.00 22.01
CA ALA A 63 15.74 -18.79 20.99
C ALA A 63 16.13 -20.08 20.24
N PHE A 64 15.80 -21.26 20.77
CA PHE A 64 16.16 -22.55 20.20
C PHE A 64 15.04 -23.25 19.42
N CYS A 65 13.81 -22.75 19.52
CA CYS A 65 12.64 -23.34 18.89
C CYS A 65 12.08 -22.34 17.87
N THR A 66 11.62 -22.85 16.72
CA THR A 66 10.79 -22.04 15.83
C THR A 66 9.46 -21.71 16.49
N PHE A 67 8.71 -20.75 15.94
CA PHE A 67 7.38 -20.42 16.44
C PHE A 67 6.44 -21.64 16.42
N GLU A 68 6.55 -22.49 15.40
CA GLU A 68 5.74 -23.72 15.27
C GLU A 68 6.12 -24.79 16.30
N GLU A 69 7.41 -24.90 16.64
CA GLU A 69 7.91 -25.86 17.63
C GLU A 69 7.56 -25.43 19.07
N ASN A 70 7.53 -24.13 19.38
CA ASN A 70 7.28 -23.60 20.71
C ASN A 70 5.77 -23.46 21.05
N ARG A 71 5.04 -24.58 20.99
CA ARG A 71 3.57 -24.60 21.18
C ARG A 71 3.12 -24.26 22.60
N ASP A 72 3.97 -24.50 23.59
CA ASP A 72 3.75 -24.19 25.00
C ASP A 72 4.29 -22.81 25.40
N SER A 73 4.86 -22.05 24.46
CA SER A 73 5.36 -20.68 24.64
C SER A 73 6.42 -20.53 25.74
N HIS A 74 7.20 -21.57 26.00
CA HIS A 74 8.28 -21.53 26.99
C HIS A 74 9.36 -20.52 26.59
N HIS A 75 10.00 -19.90 27.58
CA HIS A 75 11.16 -19.04 27.35
C HIS A 75 12.44 -19.87 27.19
N THR A 76 13.48 -19.30 26.56
CA THR A 76 14.76 -19.98 26.27
C THR A 76 15.30 -20.80 27.44
N ALA A 77 15.36 -20.22 28.64
CA ALA A 77 15.86 -20.91 29.85
C ALA A 77 15.04 -22.10 30.37
N ARG A 78 13.87 -22.39 29.79
CA ARG A 78 13.05 -23.59 30.07
C ARG A 78 13.03 -24.58 28.90
N CYS A 79 13.82 -24.33 27.84
CA CYS A 79 13.85 -25.21 26.69
C CYS A 79 14.42 -26.59 27.08
N THR A 80 13.65 -27.64 26.85
CA THR A 80 14.02 -29.02 27.16
C THR A 80 14.95 -29.65 26.11
N ARG A 81 15.19 -28.96 24.98
CA ARG A 81 16.08 -29.42 23.90
C ARG A 81 17.55 -29.33 24.26
N TYR A 82 17.91 -28.43 25.18
CA TYR A 82 19.29 -28.19 25.62
C TYR A 82 19.39 -28.20 27.14
N PRO A 83 20.54 -28.61 27.71
CA PRO A 83 20.76 -28.55 29.16
C PRO A 83 20.60 -27.13 29.73
N ASP A 84 20.12 -27.03 30.96
CA ASP A 84 19.86 -25.76 31.66
C ASP A 84 21.02 -24.76 31.61
N THR A 85 22.27 -25.24 31.66
CA THR A 85 23.47 -24.40 31.57
C THR A 85 23.57 -23.67 30.23
N VAL A 86 23.22 -24.34 29.12
CA VAL A 86 23.18 -23.76 27.77
C VAL A 86 21.94 -22.89 27.61
N SER A 87 20.81 -23.34 28.13
CA SER A 87 19.55 -22.63 27.96
C SER A 87 19.50 -21.30 28.72
N ARG A 88 20.18 -21.21 29.87
CA ARG A 88 20.21 -20.01 30.70
C ARG A 88 21.21 -18.96 30.24
N THR A 89 22.27 -19.33 29.53
CA THR A 89 23.29 -18.40 29.03
C THR A 89 22.85 -17.61 27.80
N VAL A 90 21.84 -18.08 27.08
CA VAL A 90 21.30 -17.45 25.85
C VAL A 90 20.17 -16.44 26.16
N GLN A 91 19.95 -16.10 27.43
CA GLN A 91 18.94 -15.10 27.84
C GLN A 91 19.31 -13.68 27.46
#